data_AF-A0A800BS67-F1
#
_entry.id   AF-A0A800BS67-F1
#
_cell.length_a   1.000
_cell.length_b   1.000
_cell.length_c   1.000
_cell.angle_alpha   90.00
_cell.angle_beta   90.00
_cell.angle_gamma   90.00
#
_symmetry.space_group_name_H-M   'P 1'
#
loop_
_entity.id
_entity.type
_entity.pdbx_description
1 polymer ?
#
loop_
_entity_poly.entity_id
_entity_poly.type
_entity_poly.pdbx_seq_one_letter_code
_entity_poly.pdbx_strand_id
1 'polypeptide(L)'
;MEKLVDAVRVLSVELGPRGSASEAERRAAEYAAERLRRAGFEVKIEPFRGLATFSLPYGLIYSGFALAAPLYLLSPIASFALALLSLAAFLTEIHALPTISRILPKRRSQNVVGMRRPKGEVKRRVVISAHLDSSKAALLWHPKMVAGFRRSFLTMVGAMLAIALLGLAGLFLPLGRAWWAQLACSLYLGASVILLVHRELFMEHTPGA
;
A
#
# COMPACT_ATOMS: atom_id res chain seq x y z
N MET A 1 15.05 -27.00 -9.91
CA MET A 1 15.06 -25.65 -10.52
C MET A 1 13.96 -25.53 -11.56
N GLU A 2 13.84 -26.50 -12.48
CA GLU A 2 12.78 -26.59 -13.51
C GLU A 2 11.35 -26.36 -12.97
N LYS A 3 10.92 -27.13 -11.94
CA LYS A 3 9.59 -26.97 -11.32
C LYS A 3 9.32 -25.60 -10.68
N LEU A 4 10.35 -24.82 -10.32
CA LEU A 4 10.22 -23.47 -9.77
C LEU A 4 10.05 -22.45 -10.90
N VAL A 5 10.84 -22.59 -11.96
CA VAL A 5 10.73 -21.78 -13.19
C VAL A 5 9.34 -21.96 -13.81
N ASP A 6 8.80 -23.18 -13.78
CA ASP A 6 7.43 -23.45 -14.25
C ASP A 6 6.37 -22.68 -13.47
N ALA A 7 6.48 -22.60 -12.13
CA ALA A 7 5.50 -21.89 -11.32
C ALA A 7 5.52 -20.39 -11.59
N VAL A 8 6.72 -19.82 -11.72
CA VAL A 8 6.90 -18.41 -12.10
C VAL A 8 6.32 -18.16 -13.49
N ARG A 9 6.59 -19.03 -14.47
CA ARG A 9 6.05 -18.90 -15.83
C ARG A 9 4.52 -18.96 -15.86
N VAL A 10 3.90 -19.91 -15.17
CA VAL A 10 2.43 -20.00 -15.11
C VAL A 10 1.83 -18.75 -14.49
N LEU A 11 2.39 -18.27 -13.37
CA LEU A 11 1.86 -17.09 -12.68
C LEU A 11 2.07 -15.79 -13.46
N SER A 12 3.24 -15.60 -14.07
CA SER A 12 3.61 -14.33 -14.72
C SER A 12 3.28 -14.25 -16.21
N VAL A 13 3.24 -15.37 -16.93
CA VAL A 13 3.04 -15.39 -18.39
C VAL A 13 1.67 -15.95 -18.75
N GLU A 14 1.29 -17.11 -18.22
CA GLU A 14 0.04 -17.77 -18.61
C GLU A 14 -1.18 -17.13 -17.94
N LEU A 15 -1.12 -16.94 -16.62
CA LEU A 15 -2.14 -16.19 -15.88
C LEU A 15 -1.96 -14.68 -16.05
N GLY A 16 -0.71 -14.23 -16.05
CA GLY A 16 -0.37 -12.82 -16.21
C GLY A 16 -0.75 -11.97 -14.99
N PRO A 17 -1.10 -10.69 -15.21
CA PRO A 17 -1.39 -9.78 -14.11
C PRO A 17 -2.54 -10.25 -13.20
N ARG A 18 -2.25 -10.35 -11.89
CA ARG A 18 -3.15 -10.84 -10.84
C ARG A 18 -3.43 -9.77 -9.80
N GLY A 19 -4.11 -8.70 -10.20
CA GLY A 19 -4.43 -7.56 -9.31
C GLY A 19 -5.12 -7.97 -8.00
N SER A 20 -4.89 -7.22 -6.92
CA SER A 20 -5.53 -7.48 -5.62
C SER A 20 -7.05 -7.60 -5.72
N ALA A 21 -7.62 -8.61 -5.07
CA ALA A 21 -9.06 -8.87 -5.03
C ALA A 21 -9.71 -8.93 -6.42
N SER A 22 -9.01 -9.56 -7.38
CA SER A 22 -9.44 -9.74 -8.76
C SER A 22 -9.72 -11.21 -9.08
N GLU A 23 -10.42 -11.43 -10.19
CA GLU A 23 -10.66 -12.78 -10.70
C GLU A 23 -9.36 -13.50 -11.08
N ALA A 24 -8.35 -12.77 -11.58
CA ALA A 24 -7.04 -13.34 -11.88
C ALA A 24 -6.28 -13.76 -10.61
N GLU A 25 -6.38 -12.99 -9.53
CA GLU A 25 -5.85 -13.39 -8.20
C GLU A 25 -6.56 -14.64 -7.68
N ARG A 26 -7.87 -14.78 -7.87
CA ARG A 26 -8.60 -16.02 -7.54
C ARG A 26 -8.05 -17.24 -8.28
N ARG A 27 -7.83 -17.14 -9.58
CA ARG A 27 -7.23 -18.22 -10.38
C ARG A 27 -5.80 -18.54 -9.96
N ALA A 28 -5.01 -17.52 -9.62
CA ALA A 28 -3.67 -17.72 -9.06
C ALA A 28 -3.71 -18.48 -7.72
N ALA A 29 -4.68 -18.15 -6.84
CA ALA A 29 -4.89 -18.86 -5.58
C ALA A 29 -5.28 -20.32 -5.78
N GLU A 30 -6.14 -20.62 -6.75
CA GLU A 30 -6.52 -21.99 -7.11
C GLU A 30 -5.32 -22.79 -7.62
N TYR A 31 -4.50 -22.19 -8.50
CA TYR A 31 -3.25 -22.80 -8.96
C TYR A 31 -2.28 -23.10 -7.80
N ALA A 32 -2.07 -22.12 -6.92
CA ALA A 32 -1.18 -22.28 -5.76
C ALA A 32 -1.70 -23.37 -4.80
N ALA A 33 -3.02 -23.39 -4.55
CA ALA A 33 -3.65 -24.41 -3.71
C ALA A 33 -3.46 -25.81 -4.28
N GLU A 34 -3.69 -25.99 -5.59
CA GLU A 34 -3.51 -27.28 -6.26
C GLU A 34 -2.05 -27.74 -6.23
N ARG A 35 -1.10 -26.83 -6.47
CA ARG A 35 0.34 -27.13 -6.36
C ARG A 35 0.73 -27.58 -4.96
N LEU A 36 0.23 -26.92 -3.91
CA LEU A 36 0.48 -27.30 -2.53
C LEU A 36 -0.15 -28.67 -2.19
N ARG A 37 -1.37 -28.96 -2.66
CA ARG A 37 -2.00 -30.27 -2.48
C ARG A 37 -1.18 -31.38 -3.13
N ARG A 38 -0.73 -31.20 -4.37
CA ARG A 38 0.13 -32.15 -5.08
C ARG A 38 1.49 -32.35 -4.40
N ALA A 39 1.99 -31.35 -3.67
CA ALA A 39 3.19 -31.46 -2.85
C ALA A 39 2.93 -32.15 -1.48
N GLY A 40 1.69 -32.56 -1.19
CA GLY A 40 1.31 -33.27 0.02
C GLY A 40 1.11 -32.37 1.23
N PHE A 41 0.66 -31.12 1.03
CA PHE A 41 0.20 -30.24 2.10
C PHE A 41 -1.31 -30.37 2.31
N GLU A 42 -1.75 -30.23 3.56
CA GLU A 42 -3.14 -29.93 3.92
C GLU A 42 -3.40 -28.46 3.56
N VAL A 43 -4.26 -28.21 2.58
CA VAL A 43 -4.48 -26.87 2.03
C VAL A 43 -5.82 -26.30 2.46
N LYS A 44 -5.79 -25.08 3.00
CA LYS A 44 -6.96 -24.28 3.34
C LYS A 44 -6.94 -22.99 2.53
N ILE A 45 -8.09 -22.65 1.92
CA ILE A 45 -8.34 -21.33 1.34
C ILE A 45 -9.06 -20.50 2.39
N GLU A 46 -8.48 -19.36 2.76
CA GLU A 46 -9.05 -18.48 3.79
C GLU A 46 -9.63 -17.23 3.12
N PRO A 47 -10.96 -17.16 2.95
CA PRO A 47 -11.60 -16.02 2.30
C PRO A 47 -11.57 -14.78 3.20
N PHE A 48 -11.35 -13.62 2.59
CA PHE A 48 -11.48 -12.32 3.25
C PHE A 48 -12.00 -11.25 2.28
N ARG A 49 -12.22 -10.04 2.80
CA ARG A 49 -12.56 -8.87 1.98
C ARG A 49 -11.42 -7.87 2.00
N GLY A 50 -10.79 -7.67 0.84
CA GLY A 50 -9.62 -6.81 0.65
C GLY A 50 -9.90 -5.60 -0.23
N LEU A 51 -9.02 -4.61 -0.20
CA LEU A 51 -9.06 -3.50 -1.14
C LEU A 51 -8.46 -3.92 -2.48
N ALA A 52 -9.10 -3.49 -3.58
CA ALA A 52 -8.57 -3.74 -4.92
C ALA A 52 -7.31 -2.91 -5.22
N THR A 53 -7.08 -1.82 -4.47
CA THR A 53 -5.90 -0.97 -4.60
C THR A 53 -5.57 -0.27 -3.29
N PHE A 54 -4.29 -0.09 -3.01
CA PHE A 54 -3.82 0.75 -1.91
C PHE A 54 -3.86 2.25 -2.27
N SER A 55 -3.93 2.62 -3.55
CA SER A 55 -3.94 4.04 -3.96
C SER A 55 -5.08 4.81 -3.31
N LEU A 56 -6.21 4.17 -3.02
CA LEU A 56 -7.38 4.83 -2.45
C LEU A 56 -7.17 5.31 -1.00
N PRO A 57 -6.85 4.44 -0.01
CA PRO A 57 -6.60 4.91 1.35
C PRO A 57 -5.43 5.89 1.44
N TYR A 58 -4.31 5.60 0.77
CA TYR A 58 -3.13 6.48 0.81
C TYR A 58 -3.37 7.78 0.03
N GLY A 59 -4.12 7.75 -1.07
CA GLY A 59 -4.51 8.95 -1.81
C GLY A 59 -5.37 9.89 -0.97
N LEU A 60 -6.32 9.37 -0.19
CA LEU A 60 -7.12 10.17 0.75
C LEU A 60 -6.24 10.80 1.85
N ILE A 61 -5.34 10.02 2.43
CA ILE A 61 -4.40 10.49 3.46
C ILE A 61 -3.50 11.60 2.90
N TYR A 62 -2.90 11.39 1.72
CA TYR A 62 -2.02 12.36 1.09
C TYR A 62 -2.78 13.61 0.64
N SER A 63 -4.04 13.47 0.24
CA SER A 63 -4.91 14.61 -0.06
C SER A 63 -5.16 15.48 1.17
N GLY A 64 -5.35 14.87 2.36
CA GLY A 64 -5.47 15.62 3.61
C GLY A 64 -4.22 16.46 3.91
N PHE A 65 -3.02 15.91 3.71
CA PHE A 65 -1.77 16.66 3.82
C PHE A 65 -1.61 17.76 2.74
N ALA A 66 -2.00 17.47 1.50
CA ALA A 66 -1.93 18.44 0.41
C ALA A 66 -2.88 19.64 0.64
N LEU A 67 -4.03 19.39 1.27
CA LEU A 67 -5.02 20.42 1.60
C LEU A 67 -4.72 21.19 2.90
N ALA A 68 -3.77 20.73 3.72
CA ALA A 68 -3.43 21.40 4.97
C ALA A 68 -2.90 22.84 4.77
N ALA A 69 -2.00 23.07 3.81
CA ALA A 69 -1.45 24.40 3.54
C ALA A 69 -2.49 25.42 3.03
N PRO A 70 -3.38 25.13 2.04
CA PRO A 70 -4.42 26.08 1.67
C PRO A 70 -5.43 26.31 2.81
N LEU A 71 -5.76 25.27 3.58
CA LEU A 71 -6.67 25.40 4.74
C LEU A 71 -6.09 26.31 5.83
N TYR A 72 -4.76 26.39 5.94
CA TYR A 72 -4.07 27.28 6.89
C TYR A 72 -4.47 28.74 6.71
N LEU A 73 -4.66 29.19 5.47
CA LEU A 73 -5.06 30.57 5.16
C LEU A 73 -6.45 30.92 5.69
N LEU A 74 -7.32 29.91 5.85
CA LEU A 74 -8.68 30.06 6.37
C LEU A 74 -8.72 29.87 7.89
N SER A 75 -7.99 28.88 8.39
CA SER A 75 -7.90 28.57 9.81
C SER A 75 -6.65 27.74 10.10
N PRO A 76 -5.64 28.32 10.79
CA PRO A 76 -4.46 27.57 11.24
C PRO A 76 -4.83 26.36 12.10
N ILE A 77 -5.88 26.48 12.92
CA ILE A 77 -6.40 25.38 13.75
C ILE A 77 -6.92 24.24 12.88
N ALA A 78 -7.73 24.55 11.86
CA ALA A 78 -8.25 23.53 10.96
C ALA A 78 -7.14 22.87 10.13
N SER A 79 -6.15 23.63 9.68
CA SER A 79 -4.95 23.11 9.00
C SER A 79 -4.18 22.12 9.88
N PHE A 80 -3.88 22.52 11.11
CA PHE A 80 -3.19 21.65 12.06
C PHE A 80 -4.00 20.39 12.37
N ALA A 81 -5.30 20.52 12.63
CA ALA A 81 -6.17 19.39 12.89
C ALA A 81 -6.21 18.40 11.71
N LEU A 82 -6.34 18.90 10.48
CA LEU A 82 -6.35 18.06 9.28
C LEU A 82 -5.01 17.33 9.08
N ALA A 83 -3.88 18.03 9.28
CA ALA A 83 -2.55 17.44 9.19
C ALA A 83 -2.34 16.36 10.25
N LEU A 84 -2.77 16.61 11.49
CA LEU A 84 -2.66 15.65 12.59
C LEU A 84 -3.53 14.42 12.36
N LEU A 85 -4.78 14.59 11.91
CA LEU A 85 -5.67 13.49 11.57
C LEU A 85 -5.12 12.65 10.41
N SER A 86 -4.55 13.30 9.40
CA SER A 86 -3.92 12.62 8.25
C SER A 86 -2.67 11.85 8.68
N LEU A 87 -1.88 12.39 9.62
CA LEU A 87 -0.73 11.71 10.21
C LEU A 87 -1.15 10.50 11.04
N ALA A 88 -2.18 10.64 11.88
CA ALA A 88 -2.74 9.52 12.63
C ALA A 88 -3.29 8.43 11.70
N ALA A 89 -4.01 8.81 10.64
CA ALA A 89 -4.49 7.88 9.62
C ALA A 89 -3.33 7.16 8.92
N PHE A 90 -2.26 7.87 8.54
CA PHE A 90 -1.05 7.26 7.98
C PHE A 90 -0.41 6.25 8.92
N LEU A 91 -0.19 6.64 10.18
CA LEU A 91 0.44 5.79 11.19
C LEU A 91 -0.39 4.54 11.49
N THR A 92 -1.72 4.66 11.54
CA THR A 92 -2.59 3.50 11.75
C THR A 92 -2.58 2.55 10.55
N GLU A 93 -2.70 3.06 9.33
CA GLU A 93 -2.66 2.22 8.11
C GLU A 93 -1.31 1.50 7.94
N ILE A 94 -0.17 2.17 8.19
CA ILE A 94 1.16 1.54 8.02
C ILE A 94 1.46 0.48 9.09
N HIS A 95 0.85 0.58 10.27
CA HIS A 95 0.93 -0.45 11.33
C HIS A 95 -0.13 -1.54 11.19
N ALA A 96 -0.79 -1.64 10.03
CA ALA A 96 -1.85 -2.60 9.76
C ALA A 96 -3.04 -2.52 10.75
N LEU A 97 -3.30 -1.32 11.28
CA LEU A 97 -4.51 -1.00 12.05
C LEU A 97 -5.50 -0.28 11.11
N PRO A 98 -6.39 -1.00 10.41
CA PRO A 98 -7.18 -0.42 9.34
C PRO A 98 -8.16 0.63 9.88
N THR A 99 -8.01 1.89 9.44
CA THR A 99 -8.85 3.03 9.82
C THR A 99 -9.61 3.54 8.60
N ILE A 100 -8.90 4.10 7.61
CA ILE A 100 -9.44 4.53 6.33
C ILE A 100 -9.83 3.31 5.48
N SER A 101 -8.94 2.33 5.39
CA SER A 101 -9.17 1.09 4.64
C SER A 101 -10.35 0.27 5.17
N ARG A 102 -10.78 0.51 6.42
CA ARG A 102 -11.93 -0.17 7.02
C ARG A 102 -13.24 0.17 6.32
N ILE A 103 -13.43 1.44 5.97
CA ILE A 103 -14.69 1.99 5.44
C ILE A 103 -14.74 2.04 3.91
N LEU A 104 -13.61 1.80 3.24
CA LEU A 104 -13.53 1.81 1.78
C LEU A 104 -14.15 0.55 1.15
N PRO A 105 -14.58 0.62 -0.13
CA PRO A 105 -15.14 -0.52 -0.84
C PRO A 105 -14.16 -1.69 -0.92
N LYS A 106 -14.58 -2.85 -0.43
CA LYS A 106 -13.80 -4.09 -0.45
C LYS A 106 -14.40 -5.12 -1.39
N ARG A 107 -13.53 -5.92 -2.00
CA ARG A 107 -13.88 -7.06 -2.86
C ARG A 107 -13.45 -8.37 -2.19
N ARG A 108 -13.98 -9.49 -2.66
CA ARG A 108 -13.57 -10.82 -2.16
C ARG A 108 -12.13 -11.11 -2.60
N SER A 109 -11.35 -11.68 -1.71
CA SER A 109 -9.98 -12.18 -1.93
C SER A 109 -9.75 -13.36 -0.98
N GLN A 110 -8.58 -13.99 -1.05
CA GLN A 110 -8.27 -15.20 -0.32
C GLN A 110 -6.78 -15.36 -0.03
N ASN A 111 -6.46 -15.92 1.14
CA ASN A 111 -5.15 -16.50 1.38
C ASN A 111 -5.17 -17.99 1.02
N VAL A 112 -4.01 -18.53 0.64
CA VAL A 112 -3.81 -19.98 0.47
C VAL A 112 -2.79 -20.44 1.49
N VAL A 113 -3.22 -21.30 2.41
CA VAL A 113 -2.38 -21.81 3.49
C VAL A 113 -2.16 -23.31 3.27
N GLY A 114 -0.92 -23.70 3.01
CA GLY A 114 -0.49 -25.09 2.98
C GLY A 114 0.18 -25.47 4.29
N MET A 115 -0.33 -26.49 4.98
CA MET A 115 0.21 -27.00 6.23
C MET A 115 0.70 -28.43 6.06
N ARG A 116 1.91 -28.73 6.55
CA ARG A 116 2.39 -30.10 6.70
C ARG A 116 2.52 -30.40 8.19
N ARG A 117 1.70 -31.32 8.69
CA ARG A 117 1.72 -31.72 10.10
C ARG A 117 3.03 -32.47 10.41
N PRO A 118 3.61 -32.28 11.61
CA PRO A 118 4.73 -33.10 12.04
C PRO A 118 4.26 -34.56 12.23
N LYS A 119 5.19 -35.51 12.08
CA LYS A 119 4.93 -36.93 12.32
C LYS A 119 4.96 -37.33 13.80
N GLY A 120 5.27 -36.37 14.69
CA GLY A 120 5.41 -36.58 16.13
C GLY A 120 5.42 -35.23 16.85
N GLU A 121 6.18 -35.12 17.94
CA GLU A 121 6.28 -33.89 18.72
C GLU A 121 6.70 -32.68 17.87
N VAL A 122 6.00 -31.56 18.06
CA VAL A 122 6.29 -30.29 17.39
C VAL A 122 7.52 -29.65 18.03
N LYS A 123 8.71 -29.91 17.48
CA LYS A 123 9.95 -29.26 17.98
C LYS A 123 10.05 -27.79 17.57
N ARG A 124 9.58 -27.47 16.35
CA ARG A 124 9.64 -26.11 15.76
C ARG A 124 8.50 -25.91 14.77
N ARG A 125 8.04 -24.66 14.63
CA ARG A 125 7.11 -24.23 13.58
C ARG A 125 7.86 -23.28 12.63
N VAL A 126 7.79 -23.57 11.33
CA VAL A 126 8.35 -22.72 10.27
C VAL A 126 7.19 -22.20 9.43
N VAL A 127 7.16 -20.89 9.20
CA VAL A 127 6.17 -20.23 8.34
C VAL A 127 6.93 -19.57 7.20
N ILE A 128 6.53 -19.89 5.97
CA ILE A 128 7.05 -19.26 4.74
C ILE A 128 5.85 -18.57 4.09
N SER A 129 5.98 -17.27 3.81
CA SER A 129 4.94 -16.47 3.19
C SER A 129 5.45 -15.76 1.94
N ALA A 130 4.56 -15.59 0.97
CA ALA A 130 4.77 -14.81 -0.24
C ALA A 130 3.42 -14.23 -0.68
N HIS A 131 3.41 -13.06 -1.32
CA HIS A 131 2.19 -12.45 -1.82
C HIS A 131 1.83 -12.98 -3.21
N LEU A 132 0.55 -13.27 -3.44
CA LEU A 132 0.04 -13.89 -4.67
C LEU A 132 -0.67 -12.92 -5.61
N ASP A 133 -0.88 -11.67 -5.20
CA ASP A 133 -1.40 -10.54 -6.00
C ASP A 133 -0.28 -9.65 -6.60
N SER A 134 -0.51 -9.01 -7.75
CA SER A 134 0.44 -8.09 -8.39
C SER A 134 -0.10 -6.68 -8.38
N SER A 135 0.81 -5.71 -8.27
CA SER A 135 0.45 -4.29 -8.26
C SER A 135 0.35 -3.75 -9.69
N LYS A 136 -0.46 -2.70 -9.87
CA LYS A 136 -0.32 -1.80 -11.03
C LYS A 136 1.09 -1.27 -11.13
N ALA A 137 1.58 -1.08 -12.34
CA ALA A 137 2.81 -0.33 -12.56
C ALA A 137 2.64 1.10 -12.05
N ALA A 138 3.73 1.77 -11.66
CA ALA A 138 3.70 3.18 -11.34
C ALA A 138 5.05 3.82 -11.62
N LEU A 139 5.02 5.10 -11.99
CA LEU A 139 6.21 5.90 -12.23
C LEU A 139 7.17 5.90 -11.01
N LEU A 140 6.60 5.90 -9.80
CA LEU A 140 7.36 5.81 -8.54
C LEU A 140 8.21 4.54 -8.40
N TRP A 141 7.88 3.48 -9.14
CA TRP A 141 8.61 2.21 -9.14
C TRP A 141 9.38 1.95 -10.42
N HIS A 142 9.56 2.98 -11.26
CA HIS A 142 10.40 2.84 -12.45
C HIS A 142 11.82 2.40 -12.04
N PRO A 143 12.48 1.44 -12.75
CA PRO A 143 13.78 0.90 -12.34
C PRO A 143 14.88 1.96 -12.14
N LYS A 144 14.81 3.07 -12.89
CA LYS A 144 15.74 4.21 -12.71
C LYS A 144 15.52 5.00 -11.41
N MET A 145 14.35 4.87 -10.78
CA MET A 145 13.96 5.59 -9.57
C MET A 145 13.97 4.69 -8.31
N VAL A 146 13.83 3.37 -8.48
CA VAL A 146 13.67 2.42 -7.37
C VAL A 146 14.87 2.37 -6.43
N ALA A 147 16.09 2.62 -6.93
CA ALA A 147 17.30 2.68 -6.10
C ALA A 147 17.22 3.76 -5.00
N GLY A 148 16.47 4.84 -5.25
CA GLY A 148 16.22 5.91 -4.29
C GLY A 148 15.01 5.70 -3.38
N PHE A 149 14.32 4.55 -3.46
CA PHE A 149 13.02 4.35 -2.82
C PHE A 149 13.02 4.69 -1.32
N ARG A 150 14.01 4.20 -0.56
CA ARG A 150 14.11 4.51 0.89
C ARG A 150 14.21 6.01 1.13
N ARG A 151 15.03 6.72 0.35
CA ARG A 151 15.18 8.17 0.47
C ARG A 151 13.86 8.87 0.14
N SER A 152 13.20 8.50 -0.96
CA SER A 152 11.91 9.06 -1.35
C SER A 152 10.84 8.83 -0.28
N PHE A 153 10.77 7.61 0.28
CA PHE A 153 9.84 7.28 1.37
C PHE A 153 10.13 8.11 2.63
N LEU A 154 11.38 8.21 3.06
CA LEU A 154 11.76 9.02 4.22
C LEU A 154 11.51 10.51 4.00
N THR A 155 11.74 11.05 2.80
CA THR A 155 11.39 12.43 2.44
C THR A 155 9.88 12.64 2.56
N MET A 156 9.08 11.68 2.09
CA MET A 156 7.62 11.76 2.20
C MET A 156 7.13 11.74 3.65
N VAL A 157 7.65 10.84 4.49
CA VAL A 157 7.36 10.83 5.93
C VAL A 157 7.83 12.13 6.59
N GLY A 158 9.02 12.63 6.22
CA GLY A 158 9.55 13.90 6.70
C GLY A 158 8.64 15.08 6.33
N ALA A 159 8.11 15.13 5.11
CA ALA A 159 7.16 16.14 4.67
C ALA A 159 5.84 16.08 5.45
N MET A 160 5.30 14.88 5.73
CA MET A 160 4.11 14.71 6.56
C MET A 160 4.31 15.26 7.98
N LEU A 161 5.44 14.93 8.61
CA LEU A 161 5.81 15.43 9.94
C LEU A 161 6.00 16.95 9.91
N ALA A 162 6.70 17.48 8.89
CA ALA A 162 6.91 18.91 8.72
C ALA A 162 5.58 19.66 8.58
N ILE A 163 4.62 19.15 7.82
CA ILE A 163 3.29 19.79 7.68
C ILE A 163 2.58 19.88 9.04
N ALA A 164 2.61 18.81 9.84
CA ALA A 164 1.98 18.80 11.16
C ALA A 164 2.68 19.76 12.14
N LEU A 165 4.02 19.75 12.17
CA LEU A 165 4.82 20.62 13.05
C LEU A 165 4.73 22.09 12.65
N LEU A 166 4.74 22.41 11.36
CA LEU A 166 4.56 23.77 10.85
C LEU A 166 3.14 24.27 11.09
N GLY A 167 2.13 23.39 10.95
CA GLY A 167 0.76 23.70 11.33
C GLY A 167 0.64 24.03 12.81
N LEU A 168 1.27 23.24 13.69
CA LEU A 168 1.31 23.49 15.13
C LEU A 168 2.01 24.81 15.47
N ALA A 169 3.21 25.03 14.91
CA ALA A 169 3.96 26.26 15.12
C ALA A 169 3.17 27.49 14.65
N GLY A 170 2.44 27.35 13.55
CA GLY A 170 1.58 28.36 12.99
C GLY A 170 0.35 28.76 13.83
N LEU A 171 0.02 28.00 14.87
CA LEU A 171 -0.97 28.41 15.87
C LEU A 171 -0.46 29.54 16.77
N PHE A 172 0.86 29.66 16.91
CA PHE A 172 1.52 30.60 17.81
C PHE A 172 2.36 31.65 17.08
N LEU A 173 2.69 31.40 15.80
CA LEU A 173 3.49 32.28 14.97
C LEU A 173 2.62 32.99 13.93
N PRO A 174 2.89 34.27 13.62
CA PRO A 174 2.15 35.00 12.60
C PRO A 174 2.29 34.34 11.22
N LEU A 175 1.26 34.49 10.38
CA LEU A 175 1.26 34.09 8.97
C LEU A 175 2.54 34.62 8.28
N GLY A 176 3.36 33.72 7.75
CA GLY A 176 4.71 34.05 7.28
C GLY A 176 5.45 32.87 6.66
N ARG A 177 6.78 32.81 6.83
CA ARG A 177 7.67 31.76 6.27
C ARG A 177 7.21 30.32 6.58
N ALA A 178 6.53 30.10 7.72
CA ALA A 178 5.96 28.81 8.10
C ALA A 178 4.92 28.29 7.08
N TRP A 179 4.07 29.18 6.56
CA TRP A 179 3.08 28.81 5.55
C TRP A 179 3.75 28.42 4.23
N TRP A 180 4.76 29.18 3.77
CA TRP A 180 5.51 28.84 2.55
C TRP A 180 6.23 27.50 2.67
N ALA A 181 6.84 27.21 3.83
CA ALA A 181 7.47 25.93 4.10
C ALA A 181 6.44 24.78 4.12
N GLN A 182 5.27 25.01 4.74
CA GLN A 182 4.19 24.04 4.78
C GLN A 182 3.63 23.78 3.38
N LEU A 183 3.45 24.83 2.58
CA LEU A 183 3.00 24.75 1.19
C LEU A 183 3.93 23.91 0.33
N ALA A 184 5.25 24.11 0.44
CA ALA A 184 6.22 23.30 -0.31
C ALA A 184 6.06 21.79 0.01
N CYS A 185 5.88 21.44 1.28
CA CYS A 185 5.62 20.06 1.70
C CYS A 185 4.26 19.56 1.20
N SER A 186 3.21 20.36 1.32
CA SER A 186 1.86 20.01 0.85
C SER A 186 1.82 19.80 -0.66
N LEU A 187 2.53 20.61 -1.45
CA LEU A 187 2.65 20.44 -2.90
C LEU A 187 3.37 19.12 -3.25
N TYR A 188 4.41 18.75 -2.48
CA TYR A 188 5.07 17.45 -2.65
C TYR A 188 4.11 16.27 -2.40
N LEU A 189 3.26 16.34 -1.37
CA LEU A 189 2.22 15.32 -1.16
C LEU A 189 1.12 15.39 -2.24
N GLY A 190 0.77 16.58 -2.72
CA GLY A 190 -0.14 16.76 -3.86
C GLY A 190 0.37 16.09 -5.13
N ALA A 191 1.67 16.23 -5.44
CA ALA A 191 2.30 15.49 -6.54
C ALA A 191 2.20 13.97 -6.33
N SER A 192 2.35 13.48 -5.10
CA SER A 192 2.17 12.06 -4.77
C SER A 192 0.73 11.59 -5.01
N VAL A 193 -0.28 12.41 -4.69
CA VAL A 193 -1.69 12.14 -5.03
C VAL A 193 -1.87 12.03 -6.55
N ILE A 194 -1.32 12.99 -7.30
CA ILE A 194 -1.40 12.97 -8.78
C ILE A 194 -0.78 11.69 -9.34
N LEU A 195 0.37 11.24 -8.80
CA LEU A 195 1.00 9.99 -9.22
C LEU A 195 0.15 8.75 -8.89
N LEU A 196 -0.56 8.74 -7.77
CA LEU A 196 -1.50 7.67 -7.42
C LEU A 196 -2.73 7.67 -8.33
N VAL A 197 -3.27 8.84 -8.68
CA VAL A 197 -4.38 8.99 -9.63
C VAL A 197 -3.94 8.53 -11.02
N HIS A 198 -2.76 8.97 -11.48
CA HIS A 198 -2.18 8.52 -12.74
C HIS A 198 -2.00 7.00 -12.76
N ARG A 199 -1.47 6.42 -11.68
CA ARG A 199 -1.39 4.96 -11.50
C ARG A 199 -2.75 4.29 -11.69
N GLU A 200 -3.80 4.83 -11.09
CA GLU A 200 -5.13 4.22 -11.18
C GLU A 200 -5.77 4.32 -12.55
N LEU A 201 -5.63 5.47 -13.22
CA LEU A 201 -6.30 5.75 -14.48
C LEU A 201 -5.58 5.18 -15.71
N PHE A 202 -4.25 5.14 -15.69
CA PHE A 202 -3.46 4.88 -16.91
C PHE A 202 -2.56 3.64 -16.83
N MET A 203 -2.27 3.13 -15.62
CA MET A 203 -1.33 2.02 -15.47
C MET A 203 -2.04 0.68 -15.33
N GLU A 204 -1.51 -0.33 -16.02
CA GLU A 204 -1.97 -1.70 -15.94
C GLU A 204 -1.32 -2.46 -14.79
N HIS A 205 -1.94 -3.58 -14.40
CA HIS A 205 -1.33 -4.53 -13.48
C HIS A 205 -0.07 -5.13 -14.11
N THR A 206 1.01 -5.18 -13.33
CA THR A 206 2.23 -5.83 -13.78
C THR A 206 2.03 -7.35 -13.82
N PRO A 207 2.72 -8.06 -14.73
CA PRO A 207 2.74 -9.52 -14.73
C PRO A 207 3.22 -10.12 -13.39
N GLY A 208 4.11 -9.39 -12.69
CA GLY A 208 4.72 -9.84 -11.44
C GLY A 208 5.56 -11.11 -11.62
N ALA A 209 5.93 -11.72 -10.50
CA ALA A 209 6.38 -13.10 -10.29
C ALA A 209 6.84 -13.20 -8.83
#